data_AF-A0A1Q5N9Y4-F1
#
_entry.id   AF-A0A1Q5N9Y4-F1
#
_cell.length_a   1.000
_cell.length_b   1.000
_cell.length_c   1.000
_cell.angle_alpha   90.00
_cell.angle_beta   90.00
_cell.angle_gamma   90.00
#
_symmetry.space_group_name_H-M   'P 1'
#
loop_
_entity.id
_entity.type
_entity.pdbx_description
1 polymer ?
#
loop_
_entity_poly.entity_id
_entity_poly.type
_entity_poly.pdbx_seq_one_letter_code
_entity_poly.pdbx_strand_id
1 'polypeptide(L)'
;MPTYLTPGVYVEEVQSGARPIEGVGTAVAAFVGFARNGPFHAPTLVTTWDQYTQLFGGFAEGTYLPHAVYGYFANGGGAAYVVRIGGPAEGASPADGAHGSQPRAAEPVELGGFLFAARPGVSGVSVEIADADGDNPPEDRFKVLVRQGDKVVETYEASTRKNVKGYLVTQTRSSTLIAVTEQRNAAQSRPAAQTLAVPDAPASPAASGSGEVVRLDASEYVGDAAARTGFGGLEAIDEITMVSVPDLMSAHQRGDIDAEGVRTVQLAVIAHCEQMGDRVAILDTPPGLSAQQVRTWRNDEAGYDSRYATLYYPWVRVFDPAAGRNTTVPPSGHIAGVWARSDAERGVHKAPANEVIRGAVDLELRLSKGEQDLLNPIGVNCVRAFSGRGVRVWGARTLSSDPAWRYLNVRRLFNYLEESILLGTQWVVFEPNDDRLWSSIRRNVTAFLTEEWRRGALFGRTAEEAFYVRCDRDNNPQESIDQGRVICEIGVSPVKPAEFVVFRLAQFSDTTSLIDE
;
A
#
# COMPACT_ATOMS: atom_id res chain seq x y z
N MET A 1 44.85 -4.51 6.26
CA MET A 1 45.18 -5.07 7.58
C MET A 1 45.65 -3.93 8.46
N PRO A 2 45.20 -3.85 9.72
CA PRO A 2 45.69 -2.83 10.63
C PRO A 2 47.18 -3.06 10.93
N THR A 3 47.95 -1.98 10.92
CA THR A 3 49.39 -2.01 11.18
C THR A 3 49.64 -1.62 12.64
N TYR A 4 50.03 -2.59 13.46
CA TYR A 4 50.36 -2.36 14.87
C TYR A 4 51.82 -1.90 15.00
N LEU A 5 52.03 -0.72 15.56
CA LEU A 5 53.34 -0.05 15.62
C LEU A 5 54.03 -0.13 16.99
N THR A 6 53.43 -0.81 17.97
CA THR A 6 53.98 -0.92 19.33
C THR A 6 53.81 -2.33 19.91
N PRO A 7 54.62 -2.76 20.90
CA PRO A 7 54.36 -4.00 21.63
C PRO A 7 53.25 -3.80 22.67
N GLY A 8 52.18 -4.61 22.63
CA GLY A 8 51.07 -4.53 23.60
C GLY A 8 50.02 -5.62 23.40
N VAL A 9 49.05 -5.69 24.32
CA VAL A 9 47.83 -6.49 24.14
C VAL A 9 46.79 -5.61 23.45
N TYR A 10 46.32 -6.03 22.28
CA TYR A 10 45.29 -5.34 21.52
C TYR A 10 43.97 -6.07 21.67
N VAL A 11 42.90 -5.32 21.91
CA VAL A 11 41.52 -5.79 21.86
C VAL A 11 40.89 -5.11 20.65
N GLU A 12 40.56 -5.89 19.63
CA GLU A 12 39.77 -5.42 18.48
C GLU A 12 38.31 -5.82 18.69
N GLU A 13 37.42 -4.87 18.49
CA GLU A 13 35.99 -5.14 18.38
C GLU A 13 35.69 -5.47 16.91
N VAL A 14 35.77 -6.75 16.57
CA VAL A 14 35.28 -7.25 15.29
C VAL A 14 33.76 -7.28 15.39
N GLN A 15 33.03 -6.70 14.43
CA GLN A 15 31.60 -7.01 14.27
C GLN A 15 31.45 -8.49 13.87
N SER A 16 31.55 -9.39 14.84
CA SER A 16 31.19 -10.80 14.68
C SER A 16 29.72 -10.95 15.09
N GLY A 17 28.85 -10.35 14.29
CA GLY A 17 27.42 -10.53 14.39
C GLY A 17 26.87 -10.82 13.02
N ALA A 18 26.25 -11.98 12.86
CA ALA A 18 25.24 -12.12 11.83
C ALA A 18 24.24 -10.97 12.01
N ARG A 19 23.95 -10.21 10.95
CA ARG A 19 22.78 -9.33 10.98
C ARG A 19 21.56 -10.24 11.12
N PRO A 20 20.81 -10.17 12.25
CA PRO A 20 19.59 -10.95 12.39
C PRO A 20 18.66 -10.61 11.23
N ILE A 21 17.98 -11.62 10.69
CA ILE A 21 16.91 -11.38 9.73
C ILE A 21 15.74 -10.83 10.54
N GLU A 22 15.29 -9.63 10.19
CA GLU A 22 14.10 -9.02 10.76
C GLU A 22 12.89 -9.30 9.88
N GLY A 23 11.74 -9.49 10.53
CA GLY A 23 10.47 -9.65 9.84
C GLY A 23 10.05 -8.38 9.12
N VAL A 24 9.63 -8.50 7.86
CA VAL A 24 9.09 -7.37 7.09
C VAL A 24 7.69 -6.96 7.52
N GLY A 25 7.27 -5.75 7.13
CA GLY A 25 5.88 -5.31 7.30
C GLY A 25 4.92 -6.17 6.47
N THR A 26 3.78 -6.54 7.04
CA THR A 26 2.82 -7.47 6.42
C THR A 26 1.50 -6.81 5.98
N ALA A 27 1.41 -5.48 6.15
CA ALA A 27 0.14 -4.78 6.22
C ALA A 27 0.12 -3.42 5.49
N VAL A 28 0.80 -3.30 4.36
CA VAL A 28 0.72 -2.12 3.48
C VAL A 28 -0.23 -2.38 2.33
N ALA A 29 -1.28 -1.57 2.22
CA ALA A 29 -2.30 -1.71 1.17
C ALA A 29 -2.04 -0.77 -0.01
N ALA A 30 -2.44 -1.18 -1.21
CA ALA A 30 -2.55 -0.30 -2.36
C ALA A 30 -4.01 -0.26 -2.83
N PHE A 31 -4.55 0.95 -2.96
CA PHE A 31 -5.91 1.19 -3.43
C PHE A 31 -5.86 1.96 -4.74
N VAL A 32 -6.53 1.43 -5.76
CA VAL A 32 -6.66 2.09 -7.07
C VAL A 32 -8.12 2.45 -7.31
N GLY A 33 -8.39 3.72 -7.62
CA GLY A 33 -9.77 4.17 -7.83
C GLY A 33 -9.93 5.66 -8.09
N PHE A 34 -11.15 6.13 -7.90
CA PHE A 34 -11.55 7.49 -8.23
C PHE A 34 -11.43 8.41 -7.01
N ALA A 35 -10.73 9.52 -7.20
CA ALA A 35 -10.63 10.58 -6.21
C ALA A 35 -10.89 11.94 -6.86
N ARG A 36 -11.39 12.89 -6.07
CA ARG A 36 -11.68 14.26 -6.53
C ARG A 36 -10.40 15.03 -6.84
N ASN A 37 -9.42 14.89 -5.94
CA ASN A 37 -8.16 15.63 -5.98
C ASN A 37 -6.98 14.64 -5.95
N GLY A 38 -5.77 15.18 -5.95
CA GLY A 38 -4.54 14.42 -5.74
C GLY A 38 -3.84 14.02 -7.02
N PRO A 39 -2.57 13.55 -6.90
CA PRO A 39 -1.75 13.16 -8.04
C PRO A 39 -2.46 12.11 -8.89
N PHE A 40 -2.50 12.33 -10.21
CA PHE A 40 -3.07 11.40 -11.16
C PHE A 40 -2.05 10.31 -11.50
N HIS A 41 -2.46 9.04 -11.50
CA HIS A 41 -1.64 7.85 -11.76
C HIS A 41 -0.43 7.62 -10.83
N ALA A 42 0.00 8.61 -10.05
CA ALA A 42 1.16 8.47 -9.18
C ALA A 42 0.77 7.79 -7.86
N PRO A 43 1.36 6.62 -7.53
CA PRO A 43 1.19 6.00 -6.22
C PRO A 43 1.64 6.95 -5.12
N THR A 44 0.71 7.33 -4.25
CA THR A 44 0.97 8.30 -3.18
C THR A 44 0.75 7.64 -1.82
N LEU A 45 1.78 7.66 -0.98
CA LEU A 45 1.71 7.13 0.36
C LEU A 45 0.84 8.01 1.28
N VAL A 46 -0.12 7.38 1.94
CA VAL A 46 -0.93 7.93 3.03
C VAL A 46 -0.86 7.03 4.24
N THR A 47 -0.70 7.62 5.42
CA THR A 47 -0.54 6.90 6.71
C THR A 47 -1.71 7.14 7.66
N THR A 48 -2.59 8.08 7.31
CA THR A 48 -3.80 8.40 8.08
C THR A 48 -4.94 8.79 7.16
N TRP A 49 -6.17 8.67 7.66
CA TRP A 49 -7.35 9.17 6.97
C TRP A 49 -7.28 10.68 6.71
N ASP A 50 -6.82 11.46 7.68
CA ASP A 50 -6.73 12.91 7.53
C ASP A 50 -5.78 13.29 6.38
N GLN A 51 -4.63 12.62 6.28
CA GLN A 51 -3.70 12.80 5.16
C GLN A 51 -4.35 12.44 3.82
N TYR A 52 -5.12 11.36 3.76
CA TYR A 52 -5.89 11.01 2.56
C TYR A 52 -6.87 12.13 2.17
N THR A 53 -7.67 12.62 3.13
CA THR A 53 -8.67 13.66 2.82
C THR A 53 -8.05 14.97 2.35
N GLN A 54 -6.87 15.33 2.88
CA GLN A 54 -6.12 16.52 2.46
C GLN A 54 -5.62 16.41 1.01
N LEU A 55 -5.18 15.22 0.58
CA LEU A 55 -4.59 15.01 -0.74
C LEU A 55 -5.64 14.68 -1.82
N PHE A 56 -6.54 13.75 -1.52
CA PHE A 56 -7.43 13.13 -2.50
C PHE A 56 -8.88 13.62 -2.42
N GLY A 57 -9.22 14.34 -1.36
CA GLY A 57 -10.59 14.69 -1.00
C GLY A 57 -11.25 13.59 -0.15
N GLY A 58 -12.29 13.97 0.58
CA GLY A 58 -13.05 13.05 1.43
C GLY A 58 -14.07 12.21 0.66
N PHE A 59 -15.15 11.84 1.35
CA PHE A 59 -16.26 11.09 0.75
C PHE A 59 -16.87 11.84 -0.44
N ALA A 60 -17.15 11.11 -1.51
CA ALA A 60 -17.75 11.63 -2.73
C ALA A 60 -18.77 10.62 -3.28
N GLU A 61 -19.92 11.12 -3.72
CA GLU A 61 -20.94 10.29 -4.35
C GLU A 61 -20.39 9.56 -5.59
N GLY A 62 -20.83 8.33 -5.79
CA GLY A 62 -20.42 7.52 -6.93
C GLY A 62 -18.95 7.06 -6.89
N THR A 63 -18.31 7.08 -5.71
CA THR A 63 -16.95 6.54 -5.53
C THR A 63 -16.85 5.69 -4.25
N TYR A 64 -16.06 4.62 -4.33
CA TYR A 64 -15.80 3.67 -3.26
C TYR A 64 -14.38 3.76 -2.73
N LEU A 65 -13.42 4.38 -3.43
CA LEU A 65 -12.07 4.57 -2.93
C LEU A 65 -12.01 5.26 -1.56
N PRO A 66 -12.73 6.38 -1.29
CA PRO A 66 -12.73 6.99 0.05
C PRO A 66 -13.27 6.05 1.13
N HIS A 67 -14.30 5.27 0.82
CA HIS A 67 -14.89 4.28 1.73
C HIS A 67 -13.93 3.13 2.03
N ALA A 68 -13.19 2.66 1.02
CA ALA A 68 -12.20 1.61 1.16
C ALA A 68 -11.01 2.06 2.03
N VAL A 69 -10.47 3.25 1.77
CA VAL A 69 -9.35 3.82 2.52
C VAL A 69 -9.75 4.14 3.96
N TYR A 70 -10.94 4.73 4.17
CA TYR A 70 -11.47 4.95 5.52
C TYR A 70 -11.65 3.62 6.26
N GLY A 71 -12.26 2.63 5.61
CA GLY A 71 -12.47 1.29 6.15
C GLY A 71 -11.16 0.60 6.53
N TYR A 72 -10.11 0.76 5.73
CA TYR A 72 -8.77 0.26 5.99
C TYR A 72 -8.20 0.83 7.30
N PHE A 73 -8.12 2.16 7.41
CA PHE A 73 -7.60 2.81 8.62
C PHE A 73 -8.46 2.53 9.85
N ALA A 74 -9.79 2.59 9.73
CA ALA A 74 -10.71 2.31 10.83
C ALA A 74 -10.61 0.86 11.34
N ASN A 75 -10.21 -0.07 10.48
CA ASN A 75 -10.03 -1.47 10.85
C ASN A 75 -8.63 -1.82 11.34
N GLY A 76 -7.67 -0.89 11.37
CA GLY A 76 -6.32 -1.10 11.89
C GLY A 76 -5.21 -1.11 10.84
N GLY A 77 -5.50 -0.63 9.62
CA GLY A 77 -4.50 -0.31 8.61
C GLY A 77 -3.54 0.79 9.06
N GLY A 78 -2.28 0.68 8.66
CA GLY A 78 -1.21 1.62 9.03
C GLY A 78 -0.75 2.51 7.88
N ALA A 79 -0.41 1.92 6.73
CA ALA A 79 0.10 2.63 5.56
C ALA A 79 -0.60 2.14 4.30
N ALA A 80 -1.01 3.07 3.44
CA ALA A 80 -1.62 2.75 2.17
C ALA A 80 -1.04 3.60 1.04
N TYR A 81 -0.83 3.00 -0.11
CA TYR A 81 -0.61 3.71 -1.37
C TYR A 81 -1.95 3.91 -2.07
N VAL A 82 -2.20 5.13 -2.53
CA VAL A 82 -3.38 5.46 -3.31
C VAL A 82 -2.95 5.83 -4.72
N VAL A 83 -3.56 5.18 -5.70
CA VAL A 83 -3.44 5.52 -7.12
C VAL A 83 -4.78 6.04 -7.60
N ARG A 84 -4.81 7.31 -7.96
CA ARG A 84 -5.98 7.92 -8.57
C ARG A 84 -6.00 7.66 -10.08
N ILE A 85 -7.14 7.19 -10.57
CA ILE A 85 -7.43 6.97 -12.00
C ILE A 85 -8.75 7.66 -12.39
N GLY A 86 -9.12 7.63 -13.67
CA GLY A 86 -10.45 8.08 -14.14
C GLY A 86 -10.71 9.59 -14.05
N GLY A 87 -9.66 10.41 -14.19
CA GLY A 87 -9.75 11.86 -14.30
C GLY A 87 -10.01 12.31 -15.75
N PRO A 88 -10.41 13.57 -15.99
CA PRO A 88 -10.41 14.12 -17.34
C PRO A 88 -8.99 14.01 -17.94
N ALA A 89 -8.90 13.72 -19.24
CA ALA A 89 -7.68 13.36 -19.98
C ALA A 89 -6.50 14.36 -19.89
N GLU A 90 -6.65 15.49 -19.20
CA GLU A 90 -5.59 16.49 -19.03
C GLU A 90 -4.54 16.14 -17.95
N GLY A 91 -4.67 14.98 -17.29
CA GLY A 91 -3.68 14.47 -16.32
C GLY A 91 -2.65 13.50 -16.89
N ALA A 92 -2.88 12.95 -18.09
CA ALA A 92 -1.90 12.10 -18.74
C ALA A 92 -0.88 13.00 -19.45
N SER A 93 0.29 13.20 -18.87
CA SER A 93 1.46 13.59 -19.67
C SER A 93 2.03 12.31 -20.29
N PRO A 94 1.92 12.09 -21.61
CA PRO A 94 2.67 11.03 -22.26
C PRO A 94 4.14 11.46 -22.30
N ALA A 95 5.03 10.60 -21.83
CA ALA A 95 6.42 10.68 -22.20
C ALA A 95 6.53 10.34 -23.70
N ASP A 96 6.66 11.35 -24.56
CA ASP A 96 7.73 11.48 -25.56
C ASP A 96 7.40 12.49 -26.67
N GLY A 97 8.48 13.03 -27.25
CA GLY A 97 8.53 14.31 -27.95
C GLY A 97 7.75 14.43 -29.26
N ALA A 98 7.04 15.54 -29.40
CA ALA A 98 6.86 16.27 -30.65
C ALA A 98 6.47 17.72 -30.33
N HIS A 99 7.12 18.68 -31.00
CA HIS A 99 6.86 20.11 -30.86
C HIS A 99 5.41 20.46 -31.20
N GLY A 100 4.62 20.77 -30.18
CA GLY A 100 3.31 21.42 -30.28
C GLY A 100 3.24 22.51 -29.21
N SER A 101 2.93 23.73 -29.62
CA SER A 101 2.87 24.94 -28.81
C SER A 101 2.05 24.74 -27.52
N GLN A 102 2.75 24.69 -26.38
CA GLN A 102 2.14 24.74 -25.04
C GLN A 102 1.44 26.09 -24.83
N PRO A 103 0.31 26.14 -24.11
CA PRO A 103 -0.14 27.39 -23.50
C PRO A 103 0.93 27.84 -22.51
N ARG A 104 1.43 29.07 -22.72
CA ARG A 104 2.54 29.65 -21.97
C ARG A 104 2.22 29.66 -20.46
N ALA A 105 2.96 28.88 -19.67
CA ALA A 105 2.93 28.94 -18.22
C ALA A 105 3.21 30.38 -17.77
N ALA A 106 2.52 30.86 -16.73
CA ALA A 106 2.88 32.13 -16.12
C ALA A 106 4.30 32.02 -15.55
N GLU A 107 5.23 32.81 -16.09
CA GLU A 107 6.64 32.79 -15.68
C GLU A 107 6.75 33.27 -14.22
N PRO A 108 7.40 32.50 -13.31
CA PRO A 108 7.63 32.91 -11.93
C PRO A 108 8.32 34.27 -11.85
N VAL A 109 8.02 35.05 -10.82
CA VAL A 109 8.63 36.37 -10.64
C VAL A 109 10.03 36.19 -10.08
N GLU A 110 11.03 36.68 -10.82
CA GLU A 110 12.43 36.59 -10.44
C GLU A 110 12.85 37.81 -9.60
N LEU A 111 13.42 37.55 -8.42
CA LEU A 111 13.87 38.59 -7.49
C LEU A 111 15.15 38.14 -6.78
N GLY A 112 16.26 38.83 -7.04
CA GLY A 112 17.53 38.60 -6.32
C GLY A 112 18.05 37.16 -6.40
N GLY A 113 17.79 36.46 -7.51
CA GLY A 113 18.16 35.04 -7.69
C GLY A 113 17.17 34.04 -7.06
N PHE A 114 16.00 34.50 -6.63
CA PHE A 114 14.87 33.68 -6.17
C PHE A 114 13.70 33.74 -7.14
N LEU A 115 12.92 32.66 -7.21
CA LEU A 115 11.72 32.55 -8.03
C LEU A 115 10.50 32.50 -7.09
N PHE A 116 9.58 33.44 -7.26
CA PHE A 116 8.33 33.51 -6.51
C PHE A 116 7.17 33.06 -7.37
N ALA A 117 6.38 32.12 -6.86
CA ALA A 117 5.15 31.65 -7.47
C ALA A 117 4.04 31.52 -6.41
N ALA A 118 2.79 31.78 -6.77
CA ALA A 118 1.68 31.49 -5.87
C ALA A 118 1.53 29.97 -5.70
N ARG A 119 1.00 29.51 -4.56
CA ARG A 119 0.66 28.09 -4.40
C ARG A 119 -0.59 27.72 -5.20
N PRO A 120 -0.72 26.45 -5.63
CA PRO A 120 -1.92 25.99 -6.33
C PRO A 120 -3.21 26.33 -5.56
N GLY A 121 -4.18 26.92 -6.26
CA GLY A 121 -5.47 27.32 -5.67
C GLY A 121 -5.49 28.67 -4.94
N VAL A 122 -4.36 29.39 -4.92
CA VAL A 122 -4.25 30.74 -4.33
C VAL A 122 -4.15 31.77 -5.46
N SER A 123 -5.03 32.77 -5.44
CA SER A 123 -5.02 33.90 -6.39
C SER A 123 -4.98 35.25 -5.69
N GLY A 124 -4.54 36.28 -6.43
CA GLY A 124 -4.51 37.67 -5.97
C GLY A 124 -3.45 37.93 -4.90
N VAL A 125 -2.31 37.24 -5.00
CA VAL A 125 -1.19 37.37 -4.06
C VAL A 125 -0.20 38.40 -4.56
N SER A 126 0.27 39.27 -3.66
CA SER A 126 1.42 40.13 -3.92
C SER A 126 2.47 39.94 -2.84
N VAL A 127 3.72 40.09 -3.23
CA VAL A 127 4.88 40.04 -2.33
C VAL A 127 5.49 41.42 -2.28
N GLU A 128 5.64 41.93 -1.07
CA GLU A 128 6.32 43.18 -0.77
C GLU A 128 7.65 42.87 -0.07
N ILE A 129 8.73 43.33 -0.69
CA ILE A 129 10.07 43.30 -0.10
C ILE A 129 10.27 44.60 0.68
N ALA A 130 10.50 44.50 1.98
CA ALA A 130 10.74 45.63 2.86
C ALA A 130 12.10 45.48 3.55
N ASP A 131 12.60 46.59 4.11
CA ASP A 131 13.83 46.59 4.88
C ASP A 131 13.65 45.83 6.20
N ALA A 132 14.72 45.19 6.69
CA ALA A 132 14.73 44.55 7.99
C ALA A 132 14.65 45.60 9.12
N ASP A 133 14.02 45.24 10.25
CA ASP A 133 13.93 46.15 11.40
C ASP A 133 15.27 46.30 12.14
N GLY A 134 15.52 47.50 12.67
CA GLY A 134 16.65 47.82 13.54
C GLY A 134 17.58 48.91 13.00
N ASP A 135 18.44 49.45 13.87
CA ASP A 135 19.51 50.38 13.45
C ASP A 135 20.63 49.57 12.76
N ASN A 136 20.85 49.81 11.46
CA ASN A 136 21.90 49.18 10.64
C ASN A 136 21.79 47.63 10.52
N PRO A 137 20.70 47.08 9.96
CA PRO A 137 20.58 45.63 9.75
C PRO A 137 21.63 45.12 8.74
N PRO A 138 22.09 43.86 8.87
CA PRO A 138 23.02 43.26 7.91
C PRO A 138 22.48 43.32 6.47
N GLU A 139 23.36 43.56 5.49
CA GLU A 139 22.97 43.72 4.08
C GLU A 139 22.22 42.51 3.50
N ASP A 140 22.44 41.31 4.05
CA ASP A 140 21.75 40.09 3.63
C ASP A 140 20.33 39.91 4.19
N ARG A 141 19.88 40.77 5.12
CA ARG A 141 18.56 40.66 5.76
C ARG A 141 17.52 41.61 5.20
N PHE A 142 16.29 41.12 5.07
CA PHE A 142 15.13 41.85 4.56
C PHE A 142 13.84 41.18 5.04
N LYS A 143 12.71 41.89 4.89
CA LYS A 143 11.39 41.37 5.16
C LYS A 143 10.67 41.00 3.88
N VAL A 144 9.94 39.90 3.92
CA VAL A 144 9.00 39.49 2.87
C VAL A 144 7.60 39.49 3.45
N LEU A 145 6.77 40.42 2.99
CA LEU A 145 5.37 40.59 3.37
C LEU A 145 4.52 39.99 2.25
N VAL A 146 3.79 38.92 2.54
CA VAL A 146 2.88 38.28 1.59
C VAL A 146 1.47 38.79 1.83
N ARG A 147 0.89 39.44 0.82
CA ARG A 147 -0.42 40.06 0.87
C ARG A 147 -1.39 39.30 -0.02
N GLN A 148 -2.63 39.14 0.44
CA GLN A 148 -3.72 38.63 -0.37
C GLN A 148 -4.80 39.71 -0.42
N GLY A 149 -5.01 40.32 -1.59
CA GLY A 149 -5.68 41.62 -1.68
C GLY A 149 -4.91 42.70 -0.89
N ASP A 150 -5.63 43.51 -0.10
CA ASP A 150 -5.02 44.64 0.64
C ASP A 150 -4.40 44.24 2.00
N LYS A 151 -4.60 43.00 2.46
CA LYS A 151 -4.20 42.54 3.79
C LYS A 151 -2.88 41.76 3.74
N VAL A 152 -1.94 42.12 4.61
CA VAL A 152 -0.74 41.31 4.90
C VAL A 152 -1.18 40.06 5.68
N VAL A 153 -0.91 38.88 5.12
CA VAL A 153 -1.33 37.58 5.69
C VAL A 153 -0.13 36.83 6.29
N GLU A 154 1.04 36.89 5.64
CA GLU A 154 2.26 36.23 6.12
C GLU A 154 3.42 37.24 6.11
N THR A 155 4.35 37.11 7.04
CA THR A 155 5.54 37.97 7.15
C THR A 155 6.75 37.13 7.50
N TYR A 156 7.83 37.29 6.74
CA TYR A 156 9.07 36.53 6.90
C TYR A 156 10.28 37.45 7.07
N GLU A 157 11.04 37.23 8.15
CA GLU A 157 12.35 37.84 8.40
C GLU A 157 13.43 37.04 7.66
N ALA A 158 13.69 37.40 6.41
CA ALA A 158 14.46 36.60 5.46
C ALA A 158 15.93 37.04 5.35
N SER A 159 16.77 36.08 4.93
CA SER A 159 18.19 36.24 4.63
C SER A 159 18.53 35.56 3.31
N THR A 160 19.50 36.13 2.58
CA THR A 160 20.04 35.53 1.35
C THR A 160 21.05 34.42 1.62
N ARG A 161 21.53 34.25 2.87
CA ARG A 161 22.56 33.26 3.21
C ARG A 161 21.96 31.87 3.48
N LYS A 162 22.43 30.85 2.75
CA LYS A 162 21.90 29.47 2.85
C LYS A 162 22.15 28.79 4.20
N ASN A 163 23.15 29.23 4.96
CA ASN A 163 23.60 28.61 6.21
C ASN A 163 22.98 29.21 7.48
N VAL A 164 22.01 30.12 7.37
CA VAL A 164 21.32 30.69 8.53
C VAL A 164 19.85 30.26 8.55
N LYS A 165 19.26 30.17 9.76
CA LYS A 165 17.84 29.77 9.94
C LYS A 165 16.86 30.69 9.22
N GLY A 166 17.23 31.95 8.98
CA GLY A 166 16.44 32.93 8.23
C GLY A 166 16.55 32.79 6.71
N TYR A 167 17.16 31.73 6.17
CA TYR A 167 17.28 31.60 4.71
C TYR A 167 15.89 31.58 4.06
N LEU A 168 15.67 32.50 3.10
CA LEU A 168 14.35 32.78 2.52
C LEU A 168 13.62 31.50 2.08
N VAL A 169 14.26 30.67 1.24
CA VAL A 169 13.65 29.44 0.69
C VAL A 169 13.24 28.46 1.79
N THR A 170 14.03 28.34 2.85
CA THR A 170 13.72 27.44 3.97
C THR A 170 12.57 27.99 4.82
N GLN A 171 12.56 29.30 5.05
CA GLN A 171 11.56 29.97 5.87
C GLN A 171 10.18 30.01 5.19
N THR A 172 10.12 30.18 3.87
CA THR A 172 8.87 30.19 3.10
C THR A 172 8.32 28.79 2.80
N ARG A 173 8.98 27.70 3.24
CA ARG A 173 8.40 26.35 3.13
C ARG A 173 7.08 26.21 3.89
N SER A 174 6.93 26.92 4.99
CA SER A 174 5.70 26.95 5.80
C SER A 174 4.65 27.94 5.27
N SER A 175 4.93 28.66 4.17
CA SER A 175 3.95 29.55 3.53
C SER A 175 2.79 28.73 2.95
N THR A 176 1.57 29.22 3.17
CA THR A 176 0.35 28.68 2.56
C THR A 176 -0.02 29.41 1.26
N LEU A 177 0.57 30.59 1.01
CA LEU A 177 0.23 31.46 -0.12
C LEU A 177 1.24 31.42 -1.27
N ILE A 178 2.54 31.32 -0.97
CA ILE A 178 3.61 31.36 -1.97
C ILE A 178 4.56 30.16 -1.87
N ALA A 179 5.23 29.88 -2.98
CA ALA A 179 6.38 29.01 -3.07
C ALA A 179 7.57 29.84 -3.56
N VAL A 180 8.71 29.70 -2.88
CA VAL A 180 9.96 30.36 -3.26
C VAL A 180 11.02 29.31 -3.51
N THR A 181 11.65 29.36 -4.67
CA THR A 181 12.75 28.47 -5.06
C THR A 181 13.97 29.28 -5.52
N GLU A 182 15.12 28.61 -5.64
CA GLU A 182 16.33 29.24 -6.18
C GLU A 182 16.29 29.20 -7.71
N GLN A 183 16.68 30.31 -8.34
CA GLN A 183 16.90 30.33 -9.78
C GLN A 183 18.20 29.55 -10.10
N ARG A 184 18.14 28.66 -11.10
CA ARG A 184 19.32 27.89 -11.52
C ARG A 184 20.40 28.84 -12.03
N ASN A 185 21.63 28.63 -11.57
CA ASN A 185 22.83 29.39 -11.96
C ASN A 185 22.82 30.90 -11.63
N ALA A 186 21.96 31.35 -10.71
CA ALA A 186 21.96 32.73 -10.21
C ALA A 186 22.52 32.81 -8.78
N ALA A 187 23.32 33.85 -8.51
CA ALA A 187 23.75 34.16 -7.15
C ALA A 187 22.63 34.85 -6.36
N GLN A 188 22.44 34.47 -5.10
CA GLN A 188 21.42 35.06 -4.24
C GLN A 188 21.87 36.45 -3.78
N SER A 189 21.12 37.48 -4.14
CA SER A 189 21.33 38.87 -3.72
C SER A 189 20.06 39.42 -3.07
N ARG A 190 20.20 40.43 -2.21
CA ARG A 190 19.03 41.04 -1.56
C ARG A 190 18.19 41.72 -2.63
N PRO A 191 16.91 41.36 -2.80
CA PRO A 191 16.03 42.06 -3.73
C PRO A 191 15.84 43.52 -3.28
N ALA A 192 15.72 44.44 -4.24
CA ALA A 192 15.36 45.82 -3.94
C ALA A 192 13.95 45.89 -3.33
N ALA A 193 13.70 46.89 -2.47
CA ALA A 193 12.40 47.12 -1.88
C ALA A 193 11.36 47.46 -2.96
N GLN A 194 10.37 46.59 -3.13
CA GLN A 194 9.32 46.73 -4.13
C GLN A 194 8.14 45.82 -3.79
N THR A 195 6.96 46.17 -4.30
CA THR A 195 5.77 45.32 -4.25
C THR A 195 5.48 44.79 -5.64
N LEU A 196 5.38 43.47 -5.77
CA LEU A 196 5.09 42.81 -7.04
C LEU A 196 3.93 41.83 -6.87
N ALA A 197 3.02 41.84 -7.84
CA ALA A 197 2.02 40.80 -7.96
C ALA A 197 2.74 39.49 -8.30
N VAL A 198 2.50 38.45 -7.50
CA VAL A 198 2.97 37.11 -7.83
C VAL A 198 1.95 36.54 -8.80
N PRO A 199 2.36 36.03 -9.97
CA PRO A 199 1.44 35.44 -10.91
C PRO A 199 0.69 34.31 -10.21
N ASP A 200 -0.64 34.32 -10.39
CA ASP A 200 -1.47 33.23 -9.92
C ASP A 200 -0.87 31.92 -10.43
N ALA A 201 -0.80 30.91 -9.56
CA ALA A 201 -0.46 29.57 -10.01
C ALA A 201 -1.40 29.25 -11.16
N PRO A 202 -0.95 28.54 -12.23
CA PRO A 202 -1.87 28.09 -13.25
C PRO A 202 -3.05 27.46 -12.52
N ALA A 203 -4.24 28.03 -12.76
CA ALA A 203 -5.45 27.49 -12.17
C ALA A 203 -5.41 26.00 -12.49
N SER A 204 -5.42 25.14 -11.47
CA SER A 204 -5.80 23.75 -11.70
C SER A 204 -7.08 23.85 -12.50
N PRO A 205 -7.13 23.32 -13.74
CA PRO A 205 -8.11 23.75 -14.72
C PRO A 205 -9.46 23.77 -14.04
N ALA A 206 -10.03 24.97 -13.92
CA ALA A 206 -11.40 25.10 -13.47
C ALA A 206 -12.19 24.20 -14.39
N ALA A 207 -12.98 23.29 -13.82
CA ALA A 207 -13.85 22.40 -14.56
C ALA A 207 -14.90 23.25 -15.32
N SER A 208 -14.49 23.81 -16.45
CA SER A 208 -15.34 24.43 -17.45
C SER A 208 -15.19 23.59 -18.71
N GLY A 209 -15.73 22.39 -18.62
CA GLY A 209 -15.89 21.46 -19.73
C GLY A 209 -17.01 20.52 -19.33
N SER A 210 -18.08 20.48 -20.12
CA SER A 210 -19.12 19.46 -20.03
C SER A 210 -18.47 18.09 -19.93
N GLY A 211 -18.67 17.43 -18.79
CA GLY A 211 -18.05 16.15 -18.46
C GLY A 211 -18.48 15.04 -19.41
N GLU A 212 -17.71 14.82 -20.46
CA GLU A 212 -17.55 13.49 -21.01
C GLU A 212 -16.40 12.82 -20.26
N VAL A 213 -16.78 11.92 -19.35
CA VAL A 213 -15.89 10.88 -18.85
C VAL A 213 -15.43 10.10 -20.08
N VAL A 214 -14.14 10.21 -20.42
CA VAL A 214 -13.52 9.29 -21.37
C VAL A 214 -13.81 7.89 -20.85
N ARG A 215 -14.42 7.02 -21.67
CA ARG A 215 -14.77 5.66 -21.28
C ARG A 215 -13.59 5.03 -20.52
N LEU A 216 -13.83 4.69 -19.26
CA LEU A 216 -12.91 3.91 -18.45
C LEU A 216 -12.86 2.50 -19.02
N ASP A 217 -11.90 2.24 -19.91
CA ASP A 217 -11.60 0.89 -20.34
C ASP A 217 -10.69 0.19 -19.33
N ALA A 218 -10.51 -1.12 -19.48
CA ALA A 218 -9.67 -1.91 -18.58
C ALA A 218 -8.21 -1.40 -18.56
N SER A 219 -7.72 -0.79 -19.64
CA SER A 219 -6.33 -0.36 -19.77
C SER A 219 -5.98 0.81 -18.86
N GLU A 220 -6.94 1.69 -18.56
CA GLU A 220 -6.78 2.78 -17.57
C GLU A 220 -6.50 2.25 -16.15
N TYR A 221 -7.10 1.10 -15.80
CA TYR A 221 -6.85 0.46 -14.51
C TYR A 221 -5.48 -0.20 -14.47
N VAL A 222 -5.14 -0.97 -15.51
CA VAL A 222 -3.84 -1.67 -15.59
C VAL A 222 -2.71 -0.66 -15.65
N GLY A 223 -2.81 0.30 -16.55
CA GLY A 223 -1.77 1.28 -16.87
C GLY A 223 -0.52 0.63 -17.45
N ASP A 224 0.60 1.34 -17.33
CA ASP A 224 1.91 0.94 -17.82
C ASP A 224 2.95 1.09 -16.70
N ALA A 225 3.79 0.07 -16.53
CA ALA A 225 4.78 0.02 -15.46
C ALA A 225 5.91 1.05 -15.66
N ALA A 226 6.34 1.29 -16.90
CA ALA A 226 7.42 2.23 -17.20
C ALA A 226 6.95 3.69 -17.04
N ALA A 227 5.73 3.99 -17.49
CA ALA A 227 5.07 5.28 -17.33
C ALA A 227 4.49 5.48 -15.92
N ARG A 228 4.48 4.41 -15.10
CA ARG A 228 3.93 4.37 -13.74
C ARG A 228 2.47 4.83 -13.68
N THR A 229 1.65 4.30 -14.57
CA THR A 229 0.21 4.55 -14.59
C THR A 229 -0.58 3.34 -14.11
N GLY A 230 -1.85 3.55 -13.79
CA GLY A 230 -2.73 2.51 -13.23
C GLY A 230 -2.11 1.79 -12.02
N PHE A 231 -2.48 0.52 -11.81
CA PHE A 231 -1.80 -0.29 -10.82
C PHE A 231 -0.41 -0.79 -11.27
N GLY A 232 -0.05 -0.68 -12.56
CA GLY A 232 1.31 -0.94 -13.04
C GLY A 232 2.36 -0.04 -12.37
N GLY A 233 2.00 1.18 -11.98
CA GLY A 233 2.86 2.04 -11.16
C GLY A 233 3.24 1.47 -9.79
N LEU A 234 2.51 0.48 -9.27
CA LEU A 234 2.80 -0.18 -8.00
C LEU A 234 3.97 -1.16 -8.07
N GLU A 235 4.42 -1.55 -9.27
CA GLU A 235 5.58 -2.43 -9.45
C GLU A 235 6.87 -1.81 -8.89
N ALA A 236 6.97 -0.48 -8.90
CA ALA A 236 8.14 0.24 -8.39
C ALA A 236 8.21 0.34 -6.85
N ILE A 237 7.25 -0.28 -6.15
CA ILE A 237 7.10 -0.17 -4.69
C ILE A 237 7.01 -1.58 -4.10
N ASP A 238 8.08 -1.99 -3.43
CA ASP A 238 8.24 -3.34 -2.89
C ASP A 238 7.44 -3.55 -1.60
N GLU A 239 7.24 -2.51 -0.79
CA GLU A 239 6.61 -2.65 0.53
C GLU A 239 5.10 -2.99 0.49
N ILE A 240 4.46 -2.98 -0.68
CA ILE A 240 3.03 -3.26 -0.83
C ILE A 240 2.76 -4.76 -0.63
N THR A 241 1.79 -5.07 0.22
CA THR A 241 1.44 -6.47 0.57
C THR A 241 0.04 -6.88 0.13
N MET A 242 -0.82 -5.92 -0.23
CA MET A 242 -2.18 -6.18 -0.69
C MET A 242 -2.64 -5.12 -1.68
N VAL A 243 -3.43 -5.52 -2.68
CA VAL A 243 -3.93 -4.64 -3.74
C VAL A 243 -5.44 -4.75 -3.85
N SER A 244 -6.13 -3.61 -3.95
CA SER A 244 -7.59 -3.52 -4.09
C SER A 244 -7.98 -2.42 -5.07
N VAL A 245 -9.02 -2.68 -5.87
CA VAL A 245 -9.55 -1.76 -6.89
C VAL A 245 -11.05 -1.53 -6.63
N PRO A 246 -11.43 -0.84 -5.54
CA PRO A 246 -12.83 -0.77 -5.10
C PRO A 246 -13.75 -0.08 -6.11
N ASP A 247 -13.22 0.89 -6.86
CA ASP A 247 -13.99 1.68 -7.82
C ASP A 247 -14.24 0.99 -9.16
N LEU A 248 -13.62 -0.17 -9.41
CA LEU A 248 -14.00 -1.05 -10.51
C LEU A 248 -15.49 -1.39 -10.44
N MET A 249 -15.98 -1.63 -9.22
CA MET A 249 -17.39 -1.93 -8.99
C MET A 249 -18.28 -0.71 -9.20
N SER A 250 -17.77 0.49 -8.91
CA SER A 250 -18.48 1.74 -9.18
C SER A 250 -18.63 1.97 -10.68
N ALA A 251 -17.54 1.84 -11.44
CA ALA A 251 -17.57 1.91 -12.91
C ALA A 251 -18.55 0.88 -13.50
N HIS A 252 -18.60 -0.33 -12.93
CA HIS A 252 -19.54 -1.35 -13.37
C HIS A 252 -21.00 -0.96 -13.12
N GLN A 253 -21.32 -0.42 -11.94
CA GLN A 253 -22.67 0.07 -11.63
C GLN A 253 -23.11 1.23 -12.51
N ARG A 254 -22.18 2.08 -12.95
CA ARG A 254 -22.45 3.19 -13.86
C ARG A 254 -22.60 2.75 -15.32
N GLY A 255 -22.23 1.51 -15.64
CA GLY A 255 -22.21 0.98 -17.01
C GLY A 255 -21.00 1.45 -17.82
N ASP A 256 -19.97 1.99 -17.17
CA ASP A 256 -18.72 2.41 -17.81
C ASP A 256 -17.89 1.18 -18.23
N ILE A 257 -17.98 0.09 -17.45
CA ILE A 257 -17.33 -1.19 -17.71
C ILE A 257 -18.33 -2.34 -17.52
N ASP A 258 -18.38 -3.25 -18.48
CA ASP A 258 -19.25 -4.43 -18.41
C ASP A 258 -18.63 -5.55 -17.55
N ALA A 259 -19.34 -6.67 -17.42
CA ALA A 259 -18.88 -7.81 -16.63
C ALA A 259 -17.56 -8.42 -17.17
N GLU A 260 -17.37 -8.42 -18.50
CA GLU A 260 -16.12 -8.88 -19.12
C GLU A 260 -14.95 -7.95 -18.80
N GLY A 261 -15.18 -6.64 -18.82
CA GLY A 261 -14.18 -5.66 -18.39
C GLY A 261 -13.85 -5.78 -16.90
N VAL A 262 -14.84 -6.01 -16.02
CA VAL A 262 -14.57 -6.31 -14.59
C VAL A 262 -13.66 -7.52 -14.45
N ARG A 263 -13.97 -8.62 -15.17
CA ARG A 263 -13.14 -9.82 -15.18
C ARG A 263 -11.72 -9.53 -15.65
N THR A 264 -11.59 -8.73 -16.72
CA THR A 264 -10.30 -8.37 -17.31
C THR A 264 -9.42 -7.60 -16.32
N VAL A 265 -9.98 -6.58 -15.65
CA VAL A 265 -9.24 -5.82 -14.64
C VAL A 265 -8.87 -6.70 -13.45
N GLN A 266 -9.79 -7.53 -12.95
CA GLN A 266 -9.50 -8.44 -11.84
C GLN A 266 -8.41 -9.45 -12.19
N LEU A 267 -8.43 -10.06 -13.38
CA LEU A 267 -7.35 -10.94 -13.86
C LEU A 267 -6.00 -10.22 -13.93
N ALA A 268 -5.99 -8.96 -14.38
CA ALA A 268 -4.77 -8.19 -14.44
C ALA A 268 -4.22 -7.84 -13.04
N VAL A 269 -5.07 -7.57 -12.05
CA VAL A 269 -4.65 -7.42 -10.64
C VAL A 269 -4.10 -8.74 -10.07
N ILE A 270 -4.71 -9.88 -10.43
CA ILE A 270 -4.20 -11.21 -10.05
C ILE A 270 -2.81 -11.43 -10.65
N ALA A 271 -2.66 -11.20 -11.96
CA ALA A 271 -1.38 -11.36 -12.66
C ALA A 271 -0.29 -10.46 -12.08
N HIS A 272 -0.62 -9.21 -11.73
CA HIS A 272 0.28 -8.31 -11.01
C HIS A 272 0.77 -8.93 -9.69
N CYS A 273 -0.15 -9.45 -8.88
CA CYS A 273 0.21 -10.07 -7.59
C CYS A 273 1.03 -11.35 -7.76
N GLU A 274 0.75 -12.14 -8.81
CA GLU A 274 1.52 -13.34 -9.16
C GLU A 274 2.94 -13.02 -9.61
N GLN A 275 3.11 -11.96 -10.41
CA GLN A 275 4.40 -11.51 -10.91
C GLN A 275 5.28 -10.97 -9.79
N MET A 276 4.72 -10.17 -8.87
CA MET A 276 5.47 -9.60 -7.75
C MET A 276 5.78 -10.64 -6.67
N GLY A 277 4.87 -11.60 -6.43
CA GLY A 277 5.10 -12.72 -5.52
C GLY A 277 5.04 -12.38 -4.02
N ASP A 278 5.00 -11.10 -3.66
CA ASP A 278 5.02 -10.55 -2.29
C ASP A 278 3.65 -10.04 -1.81
N ARG A 279 2.70 -9.83 -2.73
CA ARG A 279 1.39 -9.19 -2.47
C ARG A 279 0.19 -10.04 -2.87
N VAL A 280 -0.98 -9.75 -2.29
CA VAL A 280 -2.21 -10.50 -2.52
C VAL A 280 -3.37 -9.58 -2.93
N ALA A 281 -4.09 -9.97 -3.98
CA ALA A 281 -5.27 -9.25 -4.46
C ALA A 281 -6.48 -9.47 -3.54
N ILE A 282 -7.17 -8.38 -3.19
CA ILE A 282 -8.45 -8.39 -2.46
C ILE A 282 -9.54 -7.96 -3.44
N LEU A 283 -10.25 -8.95 -3.97
CA LEU A 283 -11.28 -8.76 -4.99
C LEU A 283 -12.68 -8.73 -4.36
N ASP A 284 -13.56 -7.98 -5.00
CA ASP A 284 -14.98 -7.92 -4.67
C ASP A 284 -15.81 -8.57 -5.79
N THR A 285 -16.95 -9.16 -5.44
CA THR A 285 -17.92 -9.60 -6.45
C THR A 285 -18.63 -8.40 -7.07
N PRO A 286 -19.15 -8.52 -8.31
CA PRO A 286 -20.12 -7.57 -8.82
C PRO A 286 -21.30 -7.37 -7.84
N PRO A 287 -21.87 -6.16 -7.75
CA PRO A 287 -22.95 -5.83 -6.82
C PRO A 287 -24.27 -6.50 -7.20
N GLY A 288 -25.16 -6.68 -6.22
CA GLY A 288 -26.52 -7.15 -6.45
C GLY A 288 -26.66 -8.64 -6.79
N LEU A 289 -25.57 -9.40 -6.78
CA LEU A 289 -25.61 -10.84 -7.08
C LEU A 289 -26.15 -11.65 -5.89
N SER A 290 -27.01 -12.63 -6.17
CA SER A 290 -27.35 -13.70 -5.24
C SER A 290 -26.20 -14.68 -5.06
N ALA A 291 -26.23 -15.50 -4.00
CA ALA A 291 -25.19 -16.50 -3.76
C ALA A 291 -25.01 -17.48 -4.94
N GLN A 292 -26.11 -17.88 -5.61
CA GLN A 292 -26.03 -18.75 -6.77
C GLN A 292 -25.38 -18.04 -7.97
N GLN A 293 -25.69 -16.76 -8.18
CA GLN A 293 -25.05 -15.97 -9.24
C GLN A 293 -23.57 -15.72 -8.95
N VAL A 294 -23.18 -15.50 -7.68
CA VAL A 294 -21.76 -15.40 -7.30
C VAL A 294 -21.01 -16.70 -7.59
N ARG A 295 -21.64 -17.86 -7.36
CA ARG A 295 -21.08 -19.15 -7.73
C ARG A 295 -20.85 -19.26 -9.24
N THR A 296 -21.83 -18.87 -10.05
CA THR A 296 -21.72 -18.86 -11.51
C THR A 296 -20.64 -17.87 -11.97
N TRP A 297 -20.64 -16.65 -11.44
CA TRP A 297 -19.58 -15.66 -11.69
C TRP A 297 -18.20 -16.25 -11.39
N ARG A 298 -18.00 -16.79 -10.19
CA ARG A 298 -16.70 -17.31 -9.74
C ARG A 298 -16.20 -18.48 -10.60
N ASN A 299 -17.06 -19.43 -10.94
CA ASN A 299 -16.64 -20.67 -11.62
C ASN A 299 -16.70 -20.59 -13.14
N ASP A 300 -17.79 -20.04 -13.69
CA ASP A 300 -18.14 -20.18 -15.09
C ASP A 300 -17.73 -18.94 -15.91
N GLU A 301 -17.86 -17.74 -15.32
CA GLU A 301 -17.58 -16.48 -16.02
C GLU A 301 -16.14 -16.01 -15.77
N ALA A 302 -15.77 -15.83 -14.49
CA ALA A 302 -14.46 -15.36 -14.05
C ALA A 302 -13.38 -16.42 -14.29
N GLY A 303 -13.59 -17.63 -13.78
CA GLY A 303 -12.66 -18.75 -13.93
C GLY A 303 -11.30 -18.54 -13.23
N TYR A 304 -11.28 -17.79 -12.12
CA TYR A 304 -10.03 -17.48 -11.41
C TYR A 304 -9.38 -18.74 -10.80
N ASP A 305 -8.06 -18.84 -10.83
CA ASP A 305 -7.31 -19.82 -10.04
C ASP A 305 -5.96 -19.21 -9.67
N SER A 306 -5.86 -18.71 -8.44
CA SER A 306 -4.63 -18.11 -7.96
C SER A 306 -4.51 -18.18 -6.45
N ARG A 307 -3.30 -18.49 -5.99
CA ARG A 307 -2.93 -18.40 -4.58
C ARG A 307 -2.74 -16.96 -4.11
N TYR A 308 -2.51 -16.01 -5.03
CA TYR A 308 -2.27 -14.59 -4.73
C TYR A 308 -3.53 -13.73 -4.82
N ALA A 309 -4.72 -14.35 -4.71
CA ALA A 309 -5.97 -13.64 -4.81
C ALA A 309 -7.02 -14.17 -3.83
N THR A 310 -7.89 -13.27 -3.39
CA THR A 310 -9.03 -13.54 -2.53
C THR A 310 -10.27 -12.85 -3.08
N LEU A 311 -11.44 -13.44 -2.88
CA LEU A 311 -12.72 -12.86 -3.30
C LEU A 311 -13.66 -12.76 -2.10
N TYR A 312 -14.22 -11.57 -1.86
CA TYR A 312 -15.10 -11.31 -0.73
C TYR A 312 -16.53 -10.99 -1.16
N TYR A 313 -17.49 -11.53 -0.40
CA TYR A 313 -18.93 -11.40 -0.63
C TYR A 313 -19.68 -11.60 0.69
N PRO A 314 -20.86 -11.02 0.94
CA PRO A 314 -21.50 -9.94 0.20
C PRO A 314 -20.93 -8.59 0.56
N TRP A 315 -21.41 -7.55 -0.13
CA TRP A 315 -21.02 -6.19 0.20
C TRP A 315 -21.51 -5.77 1.59
N VAL A 316 -20.80 -4.81 2.18
CA VAL A 316 -21.11 -4.30 3.53
C VAL A 316 -21.88 -3.00 3.43
N ARG A 317 -22.80 -2.76 4.36
CA ARG A 317 -23.47 -1.47 4.52
C ARG A 317 -22.72 -0.64 5.55
N VAL A 318 -22.45 0.61 5.20
CA VAL A 318 -21.76 1.60 6.05
C VAL A 318 -22.53 2.91 6.01
N PHE A 319 -22.33 3.77 7.01
CA PHE A 319 -22.84 5.14 6.96
C PHE A 319 -21.99 5.98 6.01
N ASP A 320 -22.61 6.59 5.00
CA ASP A 320 -21.96 7.50 4.06
C ASP A 320 -22.18 8.96 4.52
N PRO A 321 -21.13 9.66 4.98
CA PRO A 321 -21.26 11.05 5.41
C PRO A 321 -21.59 12.02 4.28
N ALA A 322 -21.23 11.71 3.03
CA ALA A 322 -21.54 12.57 1.88
C ALA A 322 -23.03 12.49 1.51
N ALA A 323 -23.60 11.28 1.51
CA ALA A 323 -25.02 11.05 1.21
C ALA A 323 -25.94 11.21 2.44
N GLY A 324 -25.38 11.28 3.65
CA GLY A 324 -26.13 11.38 4.91
C GLY A 324 -26.99 10.14 5.25
N ARG A 325 -26.70 8.99 4.63
CA ARG A 325 -27.47 7.75 4.77
C ARG A 325 -26.57 6.53 4.69
N ASN A 326 -27.10 5.37 5.08
CA ASN A 326 -26.37 4.11 4.88
C ASN A 326 -26.33 3.76 3.39
N THR A 327 -25.14 3.39 2.91
CA THR A 327 -24.90 2.90 1.55
C THR A 327 -24.19 1.56 1.58
N THR A 328 -24.30 0.82 0.47
CA THR A 328 -23.61 -0.46 0.29
C THR A 328 -22.27 -0.19 -0.42
N VAL A 329 -21.18 -0.74 0.12
CA VAL A 329 -19.82 -0.56 -0.41
C VAL A 329 -19.11 -1.91 -0.54
N PRO A 330 -18.18 -2.06 -1.51
CA PRO A 330 -17.34 -3.24 -1.61
C PRO A 330 -16.52 -3.45 -0.32
N PRO A 331 -16.41 -4.69 0.18
CA PRO A 331 -15.75 -4.98 1.45
C PRO A 331 -14.22 -4.88 1.39
N SER A 332 -13.59 -4.96 0.22
CA SER A 332 -12.13 -5.09 0.07
C SER A 332 -11.29 -4.14 0.92
N GLY A 333 -11.61 -2.85 0.98
CA GLY A 333 -10.90 -1.89 1.82
C GLY A 333 -11.03 -2.14 3.34
N HIS A 334 -12.22 -2.53 3.79
CA HIS A 334 -12.44 -2.90 5.19
C HIS A 334 -11.70 -4.19 5.54
N ILE A 335 -11.70 -5.15 4.63
CA ILE A 335 -10.99 -6.42 4.76
C ILE A 335 -9.48 -6.22 4.84
N ALA A 336 -8.91 -5.36 4.00
CA ALA A 336 -7.50 -4.97 4.06
C ALA A 336 -7.12 -4.48 5.46
N GLY A 337 -7.97 -3.64 6.08
CA GLY A 337 -7.74 -3.17 7.44
C GLY A 337 -7.87 -4.27 8.49
N VAL A 338 -8.80 -5.22 8.30
CA VAL A 338 -8.94 -6.40 9.17
C VAL A 338 -7.69 -7.28 9.11
N TRP A 339 -7.10 -7.47 7.93
CA TRP A 339 -5.83 -8.19 7.78
C TRP A 339 -4.73 -7.49 8.57
N ALA A 340 -4.57 -6.17 8.37
CA ALA A 340 -3.57 -5.38 9.08
C ALA A 340 -3.68 -5.50 10.61
N ARG A 341 -4.90 -5.41 11.14
CA ARG A 341 -5.15 -5.56 12.57
C ARG A 341 -4.87 -6.98 13.07
N SER A 342 -5.32 -7.99 12.33
CA SER A 342 -5.10 -9.38 12.72
C SER A 342 -3.61 -9.69 12.79
N ASP A 343 -2.83 -9.20 11.83
CA ASP A 343 -1.39 -9.36 11.81
C ASP A 343 -0.71 -8.65 12.98
N ALA A 344 -1.09 -7.41 13.28
CA ALA A 344 -0.53 -6.64 14.39
C ALA A 344 -0.83 -7.30 15.76
N GLU A 345 -2.02 -7.88 15.92
CA GLU A 345 -2.46 -8.47 17.20
C GLU A 345 -2.01 -9.94 17.37
N ARG A 346 -1.91 -10.70 16.28
CA ARG A 346 -1.76 -12.17 16.31
C ARG A 346 -0.70 -12.73 15.37
N GLY A 347 -0.10 -11.90 14.51
CA GLY A 347 0.85 -12.32 13.48
C GLY A 347 0.18 -12.85 12.20
N VAL A 348 0.89 -12.74 11.08
CA VAL A 348 0.41 -13.10 9.73
C VAL A 348 -0.02 -14.58 9.57
N HIS A 349 0.52 -15.46 10.42
CA HIS A 349 0.18 -16.88 10.45
C HIS A 349 -1.26 -17.14 10.93
N LYS A 350 -1.91 -16.17 11.60
CA LYS A 350 -3.32 -16.27 12.02
C LYS A 350 -4.25 -15.93 10.85
N ALA A 351 -5.20 -16.82 10.56
CA ALA A 351 -6.26 -16.53 9.60
C ALA A 351 -7.08 -15.28 10.01
N PRO A 352 -7.20 -14.24 9.15
CA PRO A 352 -7.98 -13.03 9.43
C PRO A 352 -9.49 -13.25 9.21
N ALA A 353 -10.00 -14.34 9.79
CA ALA A 353 -11.42 -14.71 9.81
C ALA A 353 -11.93 -14.77 11.25
N ASN A 354 -13.25 -14.77 11.39
CA ASN A 354 -13.94 -14.55 12.66
C ASN A 354 -13.51 -13.21 13.29
N GLU A 355 -13.36 -12.17 12.48
CA GLU A 355 -12.97 -10.81 12.89
C GLU A 355 -14.13 -9.84 12.67
N VAL A 356 -14.34 -8.88 13.58
CA VAL A 356 -15.37 -7.84 13.39
C VAL A 356 -14.93 -6.84 12.32
N ILE A 357 -15.84 -6.49 11.41
CA ILE A 357 -15.63 -5.38 10.50
C ILE A 357 -16.13 -4.10 11.17
N ARG A 358 -15.22 -3.24 11.61
CA ARG A 358 -15.54 -1.95 12.22
C ARG A 358 -16.13 -1.03 11.15
N GLY A 359 -17.18 -0.28 11.51
CA GLY A 359 -17.91 0.61 10.60
C GLY A 359 -19.01 -0.05 9.77
N ALA A 360 -19.01 -1.38 9.64
CA ALA A 360 -20.07 -2.12 8.96
C ALA A 360 -21.31 -2.25 9.88
N VAL A 361 -22.43 -1.69 9.43
CA VAL A 361 -23.70 -1.69 10.18
C VAL A 361 -24.60 -2.87 9.80
N ASP A 362 -24.54 -3.33 8.56
CA ASP A 362 -25.25 -4.53 8.07
C ASP A 362 -24.59 -5.04 6.79
N LEU A 363 -25.21 -6.02 6.15
CA LEU A 363 -24.81 -6.57 4.86
C LEU A 363 -25.82 -6.23 3.76
N GLU A 364 -25.35 -6.21 2.52
CA GLU A 364 -26.22 -6.15 1.34
C GLU A 364 -27.23 -7.31 1.35
N LEU A 365 -26.70 -8.52 1.55
CA LEU A 365 -27.44 -9.78 1.65
C LEU A 365 -27.01 -10.54 2.91
N ARG A 366 -27.97 -11.08 3.67
CA ARG A 366 -27.65 -11.94 4.82
C ARG A 366 -27.67 -13.40 4.38
N LEU A 367 -26.48 -14.01 4.31
CA LEU A 367 -26.33 -15.39 3.86
C LEU A 367 -26.83 -16.39 4.90
N SER A 368 -27.61 -17.35 4.42
CA SER A 368 -27.93 -18.58 5.14
C SER A 368 -26.71 -19.51 5.25
N LYS A 369 -26.87 -20.62 5.96
CA LYS A 369 -25.83 -21.66 6.00
C LYS A 369 -25.68 -22.34 4.64
N GLY A 370 -26.78 -22.72 4.00
CA GLY A 370 -26.77 -23.43 2.72
C GLY A 370 -26.13 -22.61 1.60
N GLU A 371 -26.39 -21.31 1.54
CA GLU A 371 -25.74 -20.41 0.57
C GLU A 371 -24.23 -20.33 0.80
N GLN A 372 -23.78 -20.27 2.06
CA GLN A 372 -22.36 -20.29 2.36
C GLN A 372 -21.71 -21.63 2.02
N ASP A 373 -22.41 -22.76 2.26
CA ASP A 373 -21.92 -24.10 1.94
C ASP A 373 -21.69 -24.26 0.42
N LEU A 374 -22.38 -23.48 -0.42
CA LEU A 374 -22.16 -23.41 -1.87
C LEU A 374 -20.91 -22.58 -2.26
N LEU A 375 -20.63 -21.52 -1.51
CA LEU A 375 -19.62 -20.50 -1.85
C LEU A 375 -18.23 -20.79 -1.26
N ASN A 376 -18.18 -21.34 -0.05
CA ASN A 376 -16.93 -21.56 0.65
C ASN A 376 -16.00 -22.58 -0.06
N PRO A 377 -16.50 -23.71 -0.62
CA PRO A 377 -15.66 -24.66 -1.37
C PRO A 377 -14.90 -24.04 -2.55
N ILE A 378 -15.45 -22.99 -3.17
CA ILE A 378 -14.89 -22.31 -4.36
C ILE A 378 -14.06 -21.05 -4.01
N GLY A 379 -13.69 -20.90 -2.72
CA GLY A 379 -12.79 -19.84 -2.27
C GLY A 379 -13.44 -18.46 -2.09
N VAL A 380 -14.77 -18.38 -2.09
CA VAL A 380 -15.49 -17.12 -1.82
C VAL A 380 -15.57 -16.90 -0.31
N ASN A 381 -14.89 -15.86 0.18
CA ASN A 381 -14.84 -15.51 1.59
C ASN A 381 -16.10 -14.75 1.99
N CYS A 382 -16.97 -15.43 2.73
CA CYS A 382 -18.25 -14.87 3.14
C CYS A 382 -18.12 -13.87 4.30
N VAL A 383 -18.78 -12.72 4.23
CA VAL A 383 -19.03 -11.82 5.36
C VAL A 383 -20.40 -12.16 5.96
N ARG A 384 -20.48 -12.28 7.28
CA ARG A 384 -21.66 -12.77 8.00
C ARG A 384 -22.03 -11.83 9.14
N ALA A 385 -23.33 -11.55 9.28
CA ALA A 385 -23.88 -10.88 10.45
C ALA A 385 -24.33 -11.92 11.48
N PHE A 386 -23.89 -11.76 12.72
CA PHE A 386 -24.29 -12.61 13.84
C PHE A 386 -24.91 -11.76 14.94
N SER A 387 -26.09 -12.16 15.42
CA SER A 387 -26.76 -11.49 16.53
C SER A 387 -25.83 -11.40 17.74
N GLY A 388 -25.62 -10.18 18.26
CA GLY A 388 -24.74 -9.92 19.41
C GLY A 388 -23.23 -10.00 19.14
N ARG A 389 -22.79 -10.37 17.93
CA ARG A 389 -21.35 -10.49 17.58
C ARG A 389 -20.91 -9.60 16.41
N GLY A 390 -21.85 -8.83 15.85
CA GLY A 390 -21.62 -7.88 14.76
C GLY A 390 -21.47 -8.51 13.38
N VAL A 391 -21.09 -7.68 12.41
CA VAL A 391 -20.68 -8.10 11.06
C VAL A 391 -19.24 -8.61 11.13
N ARG A 392 -19.00 -9.83 10.64
CA ARG A 392 -17.71 -10.51 10.72
C ARG A 392 -17.27 -11.10 9.40
N VAL A 393 -15.96 -11.09 9.17
CA VAL A 393 -15.34 -11.91 8.13
C VAL A 393 -15.45 -13.38 8.54
N TRP A 394 -15.94 -14.24 7.65
CA TRP A 394 -16.24 -15.63 7.94
C TRP A 394 -15.67 -16.60 6.88
N GLY A 395 -14.49 -16.26 6.36
CA GLY A 395 -13.69 -17.07 5.44
C GLY A 395 -12.27 -16.49 5.34
N ALA A 396 -11.28 -17.36 5.10
CA ALA A 396 -9.88 -16.98 4.89
C ALA A 396 -9.21 -17.89 3.85
N ARG A 397 -9.89 -18.13 2.73
CA ARG A 397 -9.40 -18.93 1.60
C ARG A 397 -8.85 -18.03 0.49
N THR A 398 -7.88 -18.55 -0.24
CA THR A 398 -7.45 -17.99 -1.53
C THR A 398 -8.37 -18.52 -2.65
N LEU A 399 -8.16 -18.06 -3.87
CA LEU A 399 -8.84 -18.58 -5.05
C LEU A 399 -8.19 -19.85 -5.62
N SER A 400 -7.16 -20.40 -4.96
CA SER A 400 -6.39 -21.53 -5.48
C SER A 400 -7.15 -22.85 -5.43
N SER A 401 -7.05 -23.63 -6.50
CA SER A 401 -7.48 -25.03 -6.55
C SER A 401 -6.54 -25.98 -5.80
N ASP A 402 -5.28 -25.59 -5.58
CA ASP A 402 -4.27 -26.36 -4.85
C ASP A 402 -4.57 -26.38 -3.34
N PRO A 403 -4.81 -27.57 -2.74
CA PRO A 403 -5.01 -27.70 -1.29
C PRO A 403 -3.86 -27.15 -0.43
N ALA A 404 -2.63 -27.10 -0.94
CA ALA A 404 -1.48 -26.54 -0.22
C ALA A 404 -1.62 -25.03 -0.02
N TRP A 405 -2.22 -24.33 -1.00
CA TRP A 405 -2.37 -22.88 -1.02
C TRP A 405 -3.79 -22.39 -0.73
N ARG A 406 -4.69 -23.30 -0.32
CA ARG A 406 -6.09 -23.01 -0.02
C ARG A 406 -6.29 -21.85 0.97
N TYR A 407 -5.43 -21.71 1.97
CA TYR A 407 -5.63 -20.76 3.06
C TYR A 407 -4.78 -19.49 2.89
N LEU A 408 -5.44 -18.36 3.12
CA LEU A 408 -4.84 -17.03 3.00
C LEU A 408 -3.65 -16.83 3.95
N ASN A 409 -3.79 -17.20 5.22
CA ASN A 409 -2.71 -17.04 6.20
C ASN A 409 -1.47 -17.88 5.86
N VAL A 410 -1.65 -19.00 5.17
CA VAL A 410 -0.52 -19.80 4.69
C VAL A 410 0.21 -19.05 3.58
N ARG A 411 -0.49 -18.56 2.55
CA ARG A 411 0.16 -17.79 1.47
C ARG A 411 0.82 -16.52 2.00
N ARG A 412 0.15 -15.75 2.86
CA ARG A 412 0.70 -14.52 3.43
C ARG A 412 1.90 -14.79 4.35
N LEU A 413 1.90 -15.90 5.10
CA LEU A 413 3.08 -16.32 5.86
C LEU A 413 4.25 -16.61 4.95
N PHE A 414 4.05 -17.31 3.83
CA PHE A 414 5.13 -17.56 2.87
C PHE A 414 5.66 -16.25 2.26
N ASN A 415 4.80 -15.32 1.85
CA ASN A 415 5.24 -14.01 1.36
C ASN A 415 6.11 -13.28 2.41
N TYR A 416 5.68 -13.27 3.67
CA TYR A 416 6.44 -12.67 4.76
C TYR A 416 7.80 -13.35 4.98
N LEU A 417 7.87 -14.69 4.97
CA LEU A 417 9.12 -15.42 5.15
C LEU A 417 10.08 -15.21 3.97
N GLU A 418 9.58 -15.33 2.74
CA GLU A 418 10.34 -15.15 1.50
C GLU A 418 10.96 -13.74 1.46
N GLU A 419 10.16 -12.71 1.73
CA GLU A 419 10.62 -11.31 1.68
C GLU A 419 11.58 -10.97 2.84
N SER A 420 11.31 -11.46 4.05
CA SER A 420 12.22 -11.26 5.20
C SER A 420 13.59 -11.90 4.93
N ILE A 421 13.61 -13.12 4.39
CA ILE A 421 14.85 -13.80 4.03
C ILE A 421 15.56 -13.07 2.89
N LEU A 422 14.84 -12.61 1.86
CA LEU A 422 15.40 -11.84 0.76
C LEU A 422 16.12 -10.58 1.25
N LEU A 423 15.46 -9.74 2.05
CA LEU A 423 16.05 -8.50 2.57
C LEU A 423 17.17 -8.78 3.59
N GLY A 424 16.97 -9.76 4.47
CA GLY A 424 17.94 -10.13 5.51
C GLY A 424 19.20 -10.82 4.99
N THR A 425 19.20 -11.31 3.75
CA THR A 425 20.34 -12.03 3.14
C THR A 425 21.00 -11.30 1.98
N GLN A 426 20.68 -10.02 1.72
CA GLN A 426 21.32 -9.22 0.67
C GLN A 426 22.86 -9.16 0.77
N TRP A 427 23.42 -9.27 1.98
CA TRP A 427 24.86 -9.29 2.22
C TRP A 427 25.57 -10.50 1.61
N VAL A 428 24.85 -11.56 1.23
CA VAL A 428 25.41 -12.78 0.62
C VAL A 428 25.96 -12.53 -0.79
N VAL A 429 25.42 -11.53 -1.49
CA VAL A 429 25.80 -11.23 -2.87
C VAL A 429 27.24 -10.73 -2.91
N PHE A 430 28.05 -11.29 -3.83
CA PHE A 430 29.49 -11.02 -3.99
C PHE A 430 30.42 -11.51 -2.86
N GLU A 431 29.91 -12.28 -1.90
CA GLU A 431 30.76 -12.96 -0.92
C GLU A 431 31.46 -14.19 -1.54
N PRO A 432 32.62 -14.61 -1.01
CA PRO A 432 33.29 -15.84 -1.44
C PRO A 432 32.37 -17.06 -1.29
N ASN A 433 32.11 -17.78 -2.38
CA ASN A 433 31.27 -18.97 -2.39
C ASN A 433 32.02 -20.18 -1.79
N ASP A 434 32.00 -20.29 -0.46
CA ASP A 434 32.69 -21.34 0.31
C ASP A 434 31.84 -21.90 1.47
N ASP A 435 32.35 -22.94 2.15
CA ASP A 435 31.66 -23.58 3.29
C ASP A 435 31.35 -22.60 4.44
N ARG A 436 32.12 -21.50 4.57
CA ARG A 436 31.91 -20.48 5.60
C ARG A 436 30.71 -19.61 5.25
N LEU A 437 30.54 -19.23 3.99
CA LEU A 437 29.35 -18.52 3.51
C LEU A 437 28.11 -19.38 3.74
N TRP A 438 28.10 -20.63 3.27
CA TRP A 438 26.96 -21.53 3.41
C TRP A 438 26.56 -21.75 4.87
N SER A 439 27.55 -21.93 5.75
CA SER A 439 27.31 -22.05 7.19
C SER A 439 26.73 -20.76 7.78
N SER A 440 27.09 -19.59 7.26
CA SER A 440 26.56 -18.31 7.71
C SER A 440 25.11 -18.09 7.26
N ILE A 441 24.79 -18.42 6.01
CA ILE A 441 23.41 -18.43 5.50
C ILE A 441 22.54 -19.35 6.35
N ARG A 442 22.96 -20.61 6.52
CA ARG A 442 22.22 -21.61 7.30
C ARG A 442 21.96 -21.12 8.72
N ARG A 443 22.98 -20.61 9.43
CA ARG A 443 22.81 -20.10 10.80
C ARG A 443 21.78 -18.96 10.88
N ASN A 444 21.81 -18.00 9.97
CA ASN A 444 20.93 -16.82 10.02
C ASN A 444 19.47 -17.19 9.73
N VAL A 445 19.25 -17.97 8.67
CA VAL A 445 17.92 -18.45 8.30
C VAL A 445 17.36 -19.37 9.39
N THR A 446 18.16 -20.29 9.94
CA THR A 446 17.74 -21.14 11.05
C THR A 446 17.37 -20.33 12.28
N ALA A 447 18.14 -19.29 12.63
CA ALA A 447 17.83 -18.43 13.78
C ALA A 447 16.48 -17.72 13.60
N PHE A 448 16.22 -17.16 12.41
CA PHE A 448 14.96 -16.52 12.07
C PHE A 448 13.76 -17.47 12.13
N LEU A 449 13.85 -18.63 11.45
CA LEU A 449 12.76 -19.62 11.45
C LEU A 449 12.52 -20.22 12.85
N THR A 450 13.56 -20.31 13.69
CA THR A 450 13.40 -20.69 15.10
C THR A 450 12.57 -19.67 15.86
N GLU A 451 12.77 -18.37 15.61
CA GLU A 451 11.97 -17.33 16.22
C GLU A 451 10.51 -17.39 15.76
N GLU A 452 10.27 -17.55 14.47
CA GLU A 452 8.93 -17.70 13.91
C GLU A 452 8.20 -18.95 14.45
N TRP A 453 8.91 -20.06 14.60
CA TRP A 453 8.38 -21.26 15.26
C TRP A 453 8.02 -20.99 16.73
N ARG A 454 8.89 -20.32 17.50
CA ARG A 454 8.61 -19.95 18.90
C ARG A 454 7.43 -19.01 19.04
N ARG A 455 7.19 -18.16 18.03
CA ARG A 455 6.01 -17.27 17.94
C ARG A 455 4.73 -18.02 17.55
N GLY A 456 4.82 -19.31 17.23
CA GLY A 456 3.69 -20.17 16.86
C GLY A 456 3.28 -20.08 15.39
N ALA A 457 4.12 -19.49 14.53
CA ALA A 457 3.84 -19.40 13.09
C ALA A 457 4.02 -20.73 12.36
N LEU A 458 4.95 -21.56 12.86
CA LEU A 458 5.28 -22.88 12.30
C LEU A 458 4.75 -24.01 13.19
N PHE A 459 4.31 -25.09 12.57
CA PHE A 459 3.75 -26.28 13.23
C PHE A 459 4.81 -27.36 13.42
N GLY A 460 5.01 -27.77 14.67
CA GLY A 460 5.92 -28.86 15.04
C GLY A 460 6.19 -28.80 16.55
N ARG A 461 6.44 -29.95 17.18
CA ARG A 461 6.83 -30.01 18.60
C ARG A 461 8.31 -29.67 18.78
N THR A 462 9.12 -29.89 17.76
CA THR A 462 10.53 -29.48 17.70
C THR A 462 10.77 -28.62 16.48
N ALA A 463 11.92 -27.93 16.44
CA ALA A 463 12.30 -27.09 15.31
C ALA A 463 12.47 -27.93 14.02
N GLU A 464 13.00 -29.14 14.14
CA GLU A 464 13.25 -30.06 13.02
C GLU A 464 11.95 -30.60 12.39
N GLU A 465 10.87 -30.71 13.16
CA GLU A 465 9.53 -31.00 12.63
C GLU A 465 8.91 -29.78 11.94
N ALA A 466 9.29 -28.57 12.37
CA ALA A 466 8.70 -27.32 11.92
C ALA A 466 9.36 -26.77 10.64
N PHE A 467 10.68 -26.91 10.49
CA PHE A 467 11.40 -26.44 9.31
C PHE A 467 12.75 -27.14 9.11
N TYR A 468 13.31 -27.02 7.90
CA TYR A 468 14.70 -27.36 7.61
C TYR A 468 15.38 -26.26 6.77
N VAL A 469 16.70 -26.16 6.89
CA VAL A 469 17.53 -25.25 6.09
C VAL A 469 18.77 -26.02 5.61
N ARG A 470 18.90 -26.20 4.30
CA ARG A 470 20.01 -26.91 3.68
C ARG A 470 20.80 -25.97 2.78
N CYS A 471 22.06 -25.76 3.13
CA CYS A 471 23.04 -25.01 2.35
C CYS A 471 24.40 -25.62 2.66
N ASP A 472 24.82 -26.55 1.82
CA ASP A 472 26.00 -27.39 2.00
C ASP A 472 26.55 -27.87 0.65
N ARG A 473 27.58 -28.72 0.68
CA ARG A 473 28.25 -29.24 -0.52
C ARG A 473 27.34 -30.09 -1.39
N ASP A 474 26.31 -30.71 -0.82
CA ASP A 474 25.45 -31.60 -1.60
C ASP A 474 24.54 -30.80 -2.55
N ASN A 475 24.04 -29.64 -2.09
CA ASN A 475 23.26 -28.74 -2.93
C ASN A 475 24.07 -27.60 -3.57
N ASN A 476 25.36 -27.48 -3.24
CA ASN A 476 26.32 -26.58 -3.88
C ASN A 476 27.57 -27.33 -4.38
N PRO A 477 27.44 -28.22 -5.39
CA PRO A 477 28.58 -28.89 -6.00
C PRO A 477 29.47 -27.89 -6.75
N GLN A 478 30.68 -28.32 -7.13
CA GLN A 478 31.66 -27.49 -7.85
C GLN A 478 31.05 -26.81 -9.10
N GLU A 479 30.16 -27.50 -9.80
CA GLU A 479 29.46 -26.97 -10.98
C GLU A 479 28.59 -25.74 -10.66
N SER A 480 27.95 -25.69 -9.48
CA SER A 480 27.19 -24.52 -9.01
C SER A 480 28.12 -23.37 -8.64
N ILE A 481 29.25 -23.70 -8.01
CA ILE A 481 30.27 -22.72 -7.62
C ILE A 481 30.88 -22.07 -8.86
N ASP A 482 31.22 -22.86 -9.88
CA ASP A 482 31.77 -22.40 -11.15
C ASP A 482 30.76 -21.52 -11.92
N GLN A 483 29.45 -21.72 -11.71
CA GLN A 483 28.38 -20.86 -12.22
C GLN A 483 28.13 -19.60 -11.36
N GLY A 484 28.84 -19.44 -10.24
CA GLY A 484 28.64 -18.32 -9.31
C GLY A 484 27.32 -18.38 -8.55
N ARG A 485 26.74 -19.57 -8.36
CA ARG A 485 25.44 -19.79 -7.71
C ARG A 485 25.59 -20.41 -6.33
N VAL A 486 24.83 -19.89 -5.37
CA VAL A 486 24.62 -20.48 -4.05
C VAL A 486 23.15 -20.87 -3.93
N ILE A 487 22.88 -22.12 -3.57
CA ILE A 487 21.55 -22.69 -3.38
C ILE A 487 21.36 -22.96 -1.90
N CYS A 488 20.32 -22.34 -1.32
CA CYS A 488 19.84 -22.61 0.03
C CYS A 488 18.40 -23.14 -0.09
N GLU A 489 18.18 -24.40 0.26
CA GLU A 489 16.87 -25.02 0.26
C GLU A 489 16.23 -24.88 1.64
N ILE A 490 14.99 -24.40 1.69
CA ILE A 490 14.26 -24.13 2.92
C ILE A 490 12.89 -24.79 2.81
N GLY A 491 12.53 -25.60 3.79
CA GLY A 491 11.18 -26.12 3.94
C GLY A 491 10.59 -25.69 5.28
N VAL A 492 9.32 -25.30 5.27
CA VAL A 492 8.59 -24.87 6.47
C VAL A 492 7.23 -25.55 6.55
N SER A 493 6.78 -25.83 7.77
CA SER A 493 5.48 -26.41 8.09
C SER A 493 4.58 -25.31 8.68
N PRO A 494 3.67 -24.70 7.91
CA PRO A 494 2.83 -23.61 8.40
C PRO A 494 1.66 -24.12 9.25
N VAL A 495 1.22 -23.32 10.23
CA VAL A 495 -0.01 -23.61 10.97
C VAL A 495 -1.24 -23.40 10.07
N LYS A 496 -2.09 -24.44 9.97
CA LYS A 496 -3.36 -24.39 9.21
C LYS A 496 -4.54 -24.10 10.14
N PRO A 497 -5.52 -23.28 9.72
CA PRO A 497 -6.66 -22.95 10.55
C PRO A 497 -7.62 -24.14 10.73
N ALA A 498 -8.21 -24.26 11.92
CA ALA A 498 -9.31 -25.19 12.18
C ALA A 498 -10.63 -24.59 11.68
N GLU A 499 -10.93 -24.76 10.40
CA GLU A 499 -12.15 -24.23 9.76
C GLU A 499 -13.43 -24.97 10.19
N PHE A 500 -13.33 -26.28 10.42
CA PHE A 500 -14.47 -27.12 10.81
C PHE A 500 -14.22 -27.74 12.19
N VAL A 501 -15.14 -27.51 13.13
CA VAL A 501 -15.13 -28.12 14.46
C VAL A 501 -16.38 -28.99 14.59
N VAL A 502 -16.20 -30.29 14.74
CA VAL A 502 -17.29 -31.27 14.79
C VAL A 502 -17.36 -31.89 16.19
N PHE A 503 -18.38 -31.50 16.96
CA PHE A 503 -18.71 -32.18 18.21
C PHE A 503 -19.64 -33.36 17.92
N ARG A 504 -19.21 -34.58 18.28
CA ARG A 504 -20.03 -35.79 18.15
C ARG A 504 -20.59 -36.14 19.53
N LEU A 505 -21.90 -36.05 19.67
CA LEU A 505 -22.60 -36.45 20.88
C LEU A 505 -23.18 -37.84 20.67
N ALA A 506 -22.88 -38.75 21.60
CA ALA A 506 -23.49 -40.07 21.66
C ALA A 506 -24.17 -40.23 23.02
N GLN A 507 -25.37 -40.82 23.02
CA GLN A 507 -25.97 -41.31 24.25
C GLN A 507 -25.31 -42.66 24.58
N PHE A 508 -24.67 -42.75 25.74
CA PHE A 508 -24.13 -44.01 26.25
C PHE A 508 -25.12 -44.62 27.24
N SER A 509 -25.43 -45.92 27.09
CA SER A 509 -26.16 -46.70 28.09
C SER A 509 -25.17 -47.53 28.90
N ASP A 510 -25.18 -47.36 30.22
CA ASP A 510 -24.19 -47.86 31.18
C ASP A 510 -24.27 -49.39 31.41
N THR A 511 -24.10 -50.15 30.33
CA THR A 511 -24.00 -51.62 30.33
C THR A 511 -23.16 -52.02 29.13
N THR A 512 -21.85 -51.84 29.23
CA THR A 512 -20.82 -52.84 28.88
C THR A 512 -19.46 -52.21 29.22
N SER A 513 -18.81 -52.85 30.18
CA SER A 513 -17.41 -52.78 30.59
C SER A 513 -16.44 -52.05 29.66
N LEU A 514 -15.75 -51.07 30.23
CA LEU A 514 -14.37 -50.68 29.91
C LEU A 514 -13.49 -51.91 29.67
N ILE A 515 -13.27 -52.28 28.40
CA ILE A 515 -12.04 -52.94 27.94
C ILE A 515 -11.85 -52.52 26.48
N ASP A 516 -10.88 -51.66 26.23
CA ASP A 516 -9.76 -51.96 25.32
C ASP A 516 -8.67 -50.89 25.49
N GLU A 517 -7.45 -51.39 25.68
CA GLU A 517 -6.20 -50.72 26.04
C GLU A 517 -5.73 -49.62 25.07
#